data_AF-A0A928VB40-F1
#
_entry.id   AF-A0A928VB40-F1
#
_cell.length_a   1.000
_cell.length_b   1.000
_cell.length_c   1.000
_cell.angle_alpha   90.00
_cell.angle_beta   90.00
_cell.angle_gamma   90.00
#
_symmetry.space_group_name_H-M   'P 1'
#
loop_
_entity.id
_entity.type
_entity.pdbx_description
1 polymer ?
#
loop_
_entity_poly.entity_id
_entity_poly.type
_entity_poly.pdbx_seq_one_letter_code
_entity_poly.pdbx_strand_id
1 'polypeptide(L)'
;WGVPEQVRTDHGKEYLSQRVQRFLATLNVDTEDLRCLPGHPEQKPFVERFNRTFQHRDLVKSPFFIGHNVSDRQTLRKSPGRGNSCIELAMSIADFQRWCDLWVVEYEQRPHGRAGIGLEGKSPLEVLAEAVEAGWTNRIIQNPRELDWLMMAAPGRQGMRKVGRQGISVSGRLYVAAELSTWIGRSVYVCFDPHEPRKIYVYGSVELTEFVCEADWRQAEGVDLAAIALQARHLYEVLLRSVNQIRKRGKALLRKLASDPYLLVGQTAESLEQVMQSQLHLYPAINGVTAAITASESTPEETATIDLETYHQELQRLEAESQQQALQQEQQRLRQQQLEQLVDRWQQRQACPGLEVSEREMILQYLNAAEGRGFLIAVTASTHEEQQFLQWLSGQIVMTSAIVNYRALLETTIVHWRTQQAVPLEDKHTLLHYIREPEGFGVLRAYLNDTEEREFQIWLKQEPRS
;
A
#
# COMPACT_ATOMS: atom_id res chain seq x y z
N TRP A 1 0.69 7.33 29.74
CA TRP A 1 1.89 8.19 29.69
C TRP A 1 1.55 9.67 29.43
N GLY A 2 0.63 9.99 28.51
CA GLY A 2 0.22 11.39 28.25
C GLY A 2 1.20 12.15 27.35
N VAL A 3 1.02 13.46 27.22
CA VAL A 3 1.83 14.31 26.35
C VAL A 3 3.00 14.93 27.13
N PRO A 4 4.26 14.73 26.71
CA PRO A 4 5.41 15.36 27.35
C PRO A 4 5.46 16.86 27.10
N GLU A 5 6.19 17.60 27.95
CA GLU A 5 6.53 19.01 27.71
C GLU A 5 7.62 19.15 26.64
N GLN A 6 8.58 18.21 26.65
CA GLN A 6 9.79 18.24 25.87
C GLN A 6 10.10 16.84 25.33
N VAL A 7 10.56 16.77 24.09
CA VAL A 7 11.00 15.50 23.48
C VAL A 7 12.41 15.65 22.94
N ARG A 8 13.29 14.76 23.41
CA ARG A 8 14.66 14.63 22.90
C ARG A 8 14.72 13.55 21.83
N THR A 9 15.15 13.92 20.63
CA THR A 9 15.23 13.00 19.48
C THR A 9 16.65 12.94 18.91
N ASP A 10 16.90 11.93 18.08
CA ASP A 10 18.08 11.91 17.21
C ASP A 10 17.91 12.87 16.02
N HIS A 11 18.98 13.08 15.25
CA HIS A 11 19.01 13.80 13.97
C HIS A 11 18.54 12.93 12.78
N GLY A 12 17.83 11.84 13.04
CA GLY A 12 17.27 10.96 12.02
C GLY A 12 16.24 11.68 11.13
N LYS A 13 16.21 11.34 9.84
CA LYS A 13 15.33 11.99 8.84
C LYS A 13 13.84 11.84 9.18
N GLU A 14 13.49 10.74 9.84
CA GLU A 14 12.15 10.43 10.34
C GLU A 14 11.66 11.46 11.38
N TYR A 15 12.50 11.83 12.34
CA TYR A 15 12.20 12.85 13.36
C TYR A 15 12.20 14.27 12.77
N LEU A 16 12.95 14.48 11.69
CA LEU A 16 12.97 15.73 10.93
C LEU A 16 11.81 15.87 9.94
N SER A 17 10.95 14.85 9.81
CA SER A 17 9.83 14.92 8.89
C SER A 17 8.86 16.05 9.30
N GLN A 18 8.35 16.77 8.30
CA GLN A 18 7.37 17.85 8.53
C GLN A 18 6.16 17.37 9.32
N ARG A 19 5.76 16.11 9.12
CA ARG A 19 4.65 15.48 9.83
C ARG A 19 4.91 15.36 11.33
N VAL A 20 6.07 14.83 11.73
CA VAL A 20 6.45 14.70 13.15
C VAL A 20 6.59 16.08 13.79
N GLN A 21 7.21 17.04 13.09
CA GLN A 21 7.35 18.41 13.60
C GLN A 21 6.00 19.09 13.80
N ARG A 22 5.09 18.99 12.83
CA ARG A 22 3.74 19.56 12.93
C ARG A 22 2.93 18.89 14.06
N PHE A 23 3.05 17.58 14.23
CA PHE A 23 2.40 16.85 15.34
C PHE A 23 2.87 17.37 16.71
N LEU A 24 4.18 17.43 16.92
CA LEU A 24 4.77 17.90 18.17
C LEU A 24 4.42 19.37 18.43
N ALA A 25 4.46 20.22 17.40
CA ALA A 25 4.04 21.62 17.50
C ALA A 25 2.54 21.76 17.83
N THR A 26 1.66 20.96 17.23
CA THR A 26 0.21 20.97 17.52
C THR A 26 -0.06 20.66 18.99
N LEU A 27 0.75 19.76 19.56
CA LEU A 27 0.67 19.39 20.97
C LEU A 27 1.46 20.35 21.89
N ASN A 28 2.01 21.45 21.39
CA ASN A 28 2.90 22.34 22.14
C ASN A 28 3.99 21.56 22.89
N VAL A 29 4.67 20.65 22.18
CA VAL A 29 5.84 19.93 22.66
C VAL A 29 7.07 20.65 22.14
N ASP A 30 7.92 21.07 23.06
CA ASP A 30 9.16 21.75 22.71
C ASP A 30 10.18 20.75 22.12
N THR A 31 10.75 21.16 20.98
CA THR A 31 11.70 20.38 20.18
C THR A 31 12.89 21.20 19.68
N GLU A 32 12.91 22.52 19.91
CA GLU A 32 13.79 23.44 19.18
C GLU A 32 15.28 23.23 19.53
N ASP A 33 15.60 22.87 20.77
CA ASP A 33 16.99 22.69 21.27
C ASP A 33 17.28 21.27 21.82
N LEU A 34 16.39 20.30 21.58
CA LEU A 34 16.48 18.96 22.18
C LEU A 34 16.89 17.87 21.18
N ARG A 35 17.45 18.26 20.04
CA ARG A 35 17.95 17.30 19.05
C ARG A 35 19.39 16.91 19.36
N CYS A 36 19.64 15.61 19.40
CA CYS A 36 20.99 15.10 19.64
C CYS A 36 21.87 15.37 18.42
N LEU A 37 23.07 15.88 18.65
CA LEU A 37 24.07 16.05 17.61
C LEU A 37 24.47 14.67 17.04
N PRO A 38 24.68 14.55 15.72
CA PRO A 38 25.14 13.29 15.13
C PRO A 38 26.43 12.79 15.79
N GLY A 39 26.43 11.53 16.26
CA GLY A 39 27.60 10.92 16.89
C GLY A 39 27.77 11.20 18.39
N HIS A 40 26.77 11.80 19.05
CA HIS A 40 26.81 12.15 20.48
C HIS A 40 25.80 11.32 21.31
N PRO A 41 26.05 10.01 21.52
CA PRO A 41 25.13 9.14 22.28
C PRO A 41 24.96 9.55 23.75
N GLU A 42 25.91 10.29 24.32
CA GLU A 42 25.86 10.84 25.67
C GLU A 42 24.72 11.82 25.89
N GLN A 43 24.15 12.39 24.82
CA GLN A 43 23.03 13.32 24.90
C GLN A 43 21.69 12.62 25.16
N LYS A 44 21.63 11.30 24.96
CA LYS A 44 20.46 10.42 25.18
C LYS A 44 20.80 9.18 26.03
N PRO A 45 21.42 9.35 27.23
CA PRO A 45 22.04 8.25 27.97
C PRO A 45 21.02 7.21 28.48
N PHE A 46 19.79 7.63 28.75
CA PHE A 46 18.72 6.74 29.22
C PHE A 46 18.21 5.81 28.11
N VAL A 47 18.00 6.34 26.90
CA VAL A 47 17.57 5.55 25.72
C VAL A 47 18.67 4.55 25.34
N GLU A 48 19.92 4.99 25.31
CA GLU A 48 21.06 4.10 25.01
C GLU A 48 21.21 2.99 26.06
N ARG A 49 21.00 3.30 27.34
CA ARG A 49 21.02 2.29 28.41
C ARG A 49 19.86 1.30 28.27
N PHE A 50 18.66 1.77 27.96
CA PHE A 50 17.49 0.93 27.71
C PHE A 50 17.76 -0.03 26.55
N ASN A 51 18.15 0.49 25.39
CA ASN A 51 18.48 -0.29 24.19
C ASN A 51 19.60 -1.30 24.46
N ARG A 52 20.64 -0.89 25.20
CA ARG A 52 21.75 -1.78 25.55
C ARG A 52 21.29 -2.93 26.45
N THR A 53 20.40 -2.65 27.41
CA THR A 53 19.83 -3.67 28.29
C THR A 53 19.01 -4.68 27.49
N PHE A 54 18.17 -4.19 26.57
CA PHE A 54 17.42 -5.05 25.67
C PHE A 54 18.34 -5.92 24.81
N GLN A 55 19.23 -5.30 24.02
CA GLN A 55 20.01 -5.99 22.99
C GLN A 55 21.13 -6.87 23.54
N HIS A 56 21.87 -6.42 24.56
CA HIS A 56 23.10 -7.08 25.01
C HIS A 56 22.94 -7.91 26.27
N ARG A 57 21.86 -7.75 27.02
CA ARG A 57 21.65 -8.51 28.26
C ARG A 57 20.51 -9.51 28.12
N ASP A 58 19.36 -9.08 27.62
CA ASP A 58 18.14 -9.88 27.74
C ASP A 58 17.79 -10.61 26.43
N LEU A 59 17.91 -9.95 25.27
CA LEU A 59 17.66 -10.57 23.97
C LEU A 59 18.63 -11.74 23.69
N VAL A 60 19.87 -11.65 24.17
CA VAL A 60 20.93 -12.67 24.04
C VAL A 60 20.57 -13.97 24.75
N LYS A 61 19.72 -13.91 25.77
CA LYS A 61 19.24 -15.08 26.51
C LYS A 61 18.16 -15.84 25.74
N SER A 62 17.61 -15.25 24.68
CA SER A 62 16.67 -15.95 23.81
C SER A 62 17.38 -17.12 23.15
N PRO A 63 16.82 -18.35 23.21
CA PRO A 63 17.45 -19.56 22.66
C PRO A 63 17.69 -19.49 21.15
N PHE A 64 17.13 -18.48 20.48
CA PHE A 64 17.19 -18.28 19.04
C PHE A 64 18.01 -17.06 18.62
N PHE A 65 18.72 -16.42 19.55
CA PHE A 65 19.58 -15.29 19.25
C PHE A 65 20.86 -15.74 18.53
N ILE A 66 21.09 -15.26 17.31
CA ILE A 66 22.17 -15.75 16.42
C ILE A 66 23.38 -14.80 16.35
N GLY A 67 23.54 -13.90 17.33
CA GLY A 67 24.81 -13.18 17.55
C GLY A 67 24.78 -11.67 17.30
N HIS A 68 25.88 -11.02 17.70
CA HIS A 68 26.00 -9.56 17.84
C HIS A 68 26.73 -8.87 16.70
N ASN A 69 27.28 -9.61 15.73
CA ASN A 69 28.19 -9.01 14.76
C ASN A 69 27.97 -9.49 13.32
N VAL A 70 28.38 -8.65 12.37
CA VAL A 70 28.25 -8.90 10.92
C VAL A 70 28.98 -10.18 10.51
N SER A 71 30.04 -10.56 11.23
CA SER A 71 30.78 -11.82 11.06
C SER A 71 29.89 -13.04 11.34
N ASP A 72 29.15 -13.07 12.45
CA ASP A 72 28.26 -14.19 12.81
C ASP A 72 27.15 -14.36 11.76
N ARG A 73 26.66 -13.24 11.23
CA ARG A 73 25.70 -13.17 10.12
C ARG A 73 26.28 -13.67 8.79
N GLN A 74 27.57 -13.45 8.55
CA GLN A 74 28.27 -13.91 7.35
C GLN A 74 28.57 -15.41 7.41
N THR A 75 28.88 -15.97 8.58
CA THR A 75 29.09 -17.42 8.77
C THR A 75 27.81 -18.21 8.47
N LEU A 76 26.64 -17.68 8.84
CA LEU A 76 25.33 -18.25 8.50
C LEU A 76 25.02 -18.22 7.00
N ARG A 77 25.50 -17.20 6.28
CA ARG A 77 25.33 -17.08 4.81
C ARG A 77 26.30 -17.96 4.01
N LYS A 78 27.41 -18.39 4.59
CA LYS A 78 28.47 -19.19 3.95
C LYS A 78 28.26 -20.71 4.07
N SER A 79 27.21 -21.17 4.76
CA SER A 79 26.91 -22.60 4.86
C SER A 79 26.48 -23.16 3.49
N PRO A 80 27.22 -24.13 2.91
CA PRO A 80 26.99 -24.63 1.56
C PRO A 80 25.78 -25.59 1.58
N GLY A 81 24.59 -25.07 1.29
CA GLY A 81 23.38 -25.89 1.23
C GLY A 81 22.05 -25.17 1.05
N ARG A 82 21.98 -23.84 1.12
CA ARG A 82 20.72 -23.11 0.93
C ARG A 82 20.66 -22.38 -0.41
N GLY A 83 20.63 -23.15 -1.49
CA GLY A 83 20.04 -22.71 -2.76
C GLY A 83 18.52 -22.80 -2.68
N ASN A 84 17.89 -22.00 -1.81
CA ASN A 84 16.50 -21.55 -1.88
C ASN A 84 16.14 -20.79 -0.60
N SER A 85 15.61 -19.60 -0.81
CA SER A 85 15.26 -18.58 0.16
C SER A 85 14.18 -19.03 1.15
N CYS A 86 14.59 -19.51 2.32
CA CYS A 86 13.77 -19.45 3.52
C CYS A 86 14.67 -19.20 4.73
N ILE A 87 14.54 -18.01 5.35
CA ILE A 87 15.02 -17.80 6.71
C ILE A 87 14.01 -18.55 7.58
N GLU A 88 14.38 -19.73 8.04
CA GLU A 88 13.59 -20.45 9.04
C GLU A 88 13.61 -19.63 10.33
N LEU A 89 12.50 -18.95 10.63
CA LEU A 89 12.35 -18.17 11.84
C LEU A 89 12.06 -19.14 12.98
N ALA A 90 12.94 -19.17 13.97
CA ALA A 90 12.76 -20.02 15.14
C ALA A 90 11.63 -19.55 16.08
N MET A 91 11.05 -18.38 15.81
CA MET A 91 9.92 -17.80 16.51
C MET A 91 9.07 -17.01 15.51
N SER A 92 7.74 -17.06 15.65
CA SER A 92 6.85 -16.22 14.82
C SER A 92 7.02 -14.73 15.17
N ILE A 93 6.68 -13.83 14.24
CA ILE A 93 6.69 -12.38 14.51
C ILE A 93 5.78 -12.02 15.69
N ALA A 94 4.62 -12.67 15.79
CA ALA A 94 3.66 -12.44 16.86
C ALA A 94 4.19 -12.89 18.23
N ASP A 95 4.87 -14.04 18.28
CA ASP A 95 5.47 -14.53 19.53
C ASP A 95 6.64 -13.65 19.95
N PHE A 96 7.43 -13.14 19.00
CA PHE A 96 8.50 -12.20 19.30
C PHE A 96 7.96 -10.86 19.82
N GLN A 97 6.88 -10.34 19.22
CA GLN A 97 6.20 -9.16 19.74
C GLN A 97 5.72 -9.39 21.18
N ARG A 98 5.06 -10.53 21.44
CA ARG A 98 4.61 -10.88 22.80
C ARG A 98 5.78 -10.98 23.79
N TRP A 99 6.90 -11.55 23.38
CA TRP A 99 8.12 -11.60 24.20
C TRP A 99 8.64 -10.20 24.51
N CYS A 100 8.67 -9.30 23.52
CA CYS A 100 9.06 -7.89 23.73
C CYS A 100 8.11 -7.18 24.71
N ASP A 101 6.80 -7.37 24.57
CA ASP A 101 5.80 -6.75 25.44
C ASP A 101 5.98 -7.20 26.90
N LEU A 102 6.17 -8.51 27.13
CA LEU A 102 6.46 -9.06 28.45
C LEU A 102 7.78 -8.55 29.01
N TRP A 103 8.82 -8.44 28.16
CA TRP A 103 10.11 -7.91 28.57
C TRP A 103 10.00 -6.44 29.01
N VAL A 104 9.16 -5.61 28.36
CA VAL A 104 8.92 -4.22 28.78
C VAL A 104 8.31 -4.19 30.17
N VAL A 105 7.28 -5.00 30.42
CA VAL A 105 6.64 -5.10 31.75
C VAL A 105 7.65 -5.50 32.84
N GLU A 106 8.51 -6.49 32.56
CA GLU A 106 9.58 -6.89 33.48
C GLU A 106 10.64 -5.79 33.66
N TYR A 107 10.99 -5.06 32.61
CA TYR A 107 11.95 -3.96 32.68
C TYR A 107 11.42 -2.83 33.56
N GLU A 108 10.14 -2.48 33.42
CA GLU A 108 9.48 -1.38 34.13
C GLU A 108 9.38 -1.61 35.65
N GLN A 109 9.29 -2.88 36.08
CA GLN A 109 9.20 -3.28 37.50
C GLN A 109 10.55 -3.62 38.12
N ARG A 110 11.57 -3.85 37.30
CA ARG A 110 12.89 -4.24 37.77
C ARG A 110 13.67 -3.03 38.31
N PRO A 111 14.37 -3.16 39.45
CA PRO A 111 15.35 -2.18 39.91
C PRO A 111 16.49 -1.93 38.91
N HIS A 112 16.85 -0.66 38.67
CA HIS A 112 18.00 -0.30 37.84
C HIS A 112 18.94 0.70 38.52
N GLY A 113 20.21 0.61 38.15
CA GLY A 113 21.25 1.47 38.73
C GLY A 113 21.69 1.00 40.11
N ARG A 114 22.38 1.89 40.81
CA ARG A 114 22.89 1.71 42.18
C ARG A 114 22.96 3.08 42.84
N ALA A 115 23.08 3.15 44.16
CA ALA A 115 23.15 4.43 44.88
C ALA A 115 24.08 5.45 44.19
N GLY A 116 23.55 6.65 43.91
CA GLY A 116 24.25 7.73 43.20
C GLY A 116 24.40 7.56 41.68
N ILE A 117 23.82 6.52 41.06
CA ILE A 117 23.90 6.26 39.61
C ILE A 117 22.56 5.78 39.04
N GLY A 118 22.04 6.48 38.04
CA GLY A 118 20.85 6.07 37.31
C GLY A 118 19.58 6.23 38.14
N LEU A 119 18.78 5.17 38.26
CA LEU A 119 17.56 5.18 39.09
C LEU A 119 17.84 4.77 40.55
N GLU A 120 19.13 4.73 40.95
CA GLU A 120 19.53 4.50 42.34
C GLU A 120 19.03 3.20 42.98
N GLY A 121 18.76 2.17 42.16
CA GLY A 121 18.22 0.90 42.64
C GLY A 121 16.69 0.87 42.70
N LYS A 122 16.00 1.87 42.15
CA LYS A 122 14.56 1.88 41.93
C LYS A 122 14.20 1.40 40.53
N SER A 123 12.98 0.94 40.36
CA SER A 123 12.37 0.63 39.08
C SER A 123 11.74 1.87 38.42
N PRO A 124 11.60 1.90 37.08
CA PRO A 124 10.90 2.97 36.39
C PRO A 124 9.50 3.25 36.94
N LEU A 125 8.75 2.20 37.31
CA LEU A 125 7.40 2.36 37.88
C LEU A 125 7.42 2.94 39.29
N GLU A 126 8.38 2.57 40.14
CA GLU A 126 8.54 3.19 41.46
C GLU A 126 8.84 4.68 41.34
N VAL A 127 9.76 5.05 40.44
CA VAL A 127 10.10 6.47 40.20
C VAL A 127 8.89 7.24 39.66
N LEU A 128 8.09 6.65 38.78
CA LEU A 128 6.85 7.25 38.29
C LEU A 128 5.82 7.42 39.41
N ALA A 129 5.61 6.38 40.23
CA ALA A 129 4.66 6.41 41.33
C ALA A 129 5.02 7.50 42.34
N GLU A 130 6.29 7.60 42.73
CA GLU A 130 6.79 8.67 43.59
C GLU A 130 6.59 10.07 42.99
N ALA A 131 6.80 10.22 41.67
CA ALA A 131 6.55 11.49 40.99
C ALA A 131 5.06 11.87 41.01
N VAL A 132 4.17 10.89 40.79
CA VAL A 132 2.71 11.09 40.87
C VAL A 132 2.28 11.46 42.29
N GLU A 133 2.82 10.79 43.30
CA GLU A 133 2.59 11.14 44.72
C GLU A 133 3.10 12.53 45.07
N ALA A 134 4.20 12.96 44.45
CA ALA A 134 4.74 14.31 44.55
C ALA A 134 3.94 15.36 43.75
N GLY A 135 2.84 14.97 43.11
CA GLY A 135 1.91 15.87 42.41
C GLY A 135 2.15 15.98 40.90
N TRP A 136 3.02 15.17 40.30
CA TRP A 136 3.14 15.11 38.85
C TRP A 136 1.86 14.54 38.22
N THR A 137 1.34 15.22 37.21
CA THR A 137 0.17 14.77 36.44
C THR A 137 0.49 14.77 34.96
N ASN A 138 0.01 13.76 34.24
CA ASN A 138 0.18 13.71 32.80
C ASN A 138 -0.74 14.72 32.08
N ARG A 139 -0.25 15.32 30.99
CA ARG A 139 -1.09 16.13 30.11
C ARG A 139 -1.91 15.21 29.21
N ILE A 140 -3.23 15.41 29.20
CA ILE A 140 -4.17 14.62 28.40
C ILE A 140 -4.49 15.36 27.10
N ILE A 141 -4.52 14.64 25.99
CA ILE A 141 -5.00 15.14 24.70
C ILE A 141 -6.51 15.28 24.77
N GLN A 142 -7.01 16.51 24.66
CA GLN A 142 -8.44 16.81 24.78
C GLN A 142 -9.20 16.52 23.49
N ASN A 143 -8.59 16.80 22.34
CA ASN A 143 -9.18 16.55 21.05
C ASN A 143 -8.50 15.33 20.38
N PRO A 144 -9.19 14.19 20.22
CA PRO A 144 -8.63 13.02 19.56
C PRO A 144 -8.11 13.30 18.15
N ARG A 145 -8.65 14.29 17.44
CA ARG A 145 -8.21 14.65 16.07
C ARG A 145 -6.76 15.17 16.03
N GLU A 146 -6.21 15.63 17.14
CA GLU A 146 -4.78 15.98 17.23
C GLU A 146 -3.86 14.78 16.97
N LEU A 147 -4.36 13.55 17.23
CA LEU A 147 -3.65 12.30 16.94
C LEU A 147 -3.66 11.92 15.46
N ASP A 148 -4.50 12.53 14.63
CA ASP A 148 -4.64 12.16 13.22
C ASP A 148 -3.35 12.41 12.43
N TRP A 149 -2.50 13.30 12.92
CA TRP A 149 -1.14 13.50 12.41
C TRP A 149 -0.26 12.24 12.45
N LEU A 150 -0.56 11.28 13.34
CA LEU A 150 0.14 10.01 13.46
C LEU A 150 -0.32 8.98 12.42
N MET A 151 -1.47 9.21 11.77
CA MET A 151 -2.01 8.28 10.77
C MET A 151 -1.26 8.38 9.45
N MET A 152 -1.34 7.33 8.63
CA MET A 152 -0.73 7.31 7.30
C MET A 152 -1.51 8.19 6.32
N ALA A 153 -0.79 8.95 5.48
CA ALA A 153 -1.41 9.57 4.32
C ALA A 153 -1.90 8.48 3.35
N ALA A 154 -3.05 8.70 2.71
CA ALA A 154 -3.53 7.80 1.67
C ALA A 154 -2.47 7.61 0.57
N PRO A 155 -2.18 6.37 0.13
CA PRO A 155 -1.02 6.08 -0.72
C PRO A 155 -1.16 6.70 -2.12
N GLY A 156 -0.10 7.32 -2.62
CA GLY A 156 -0.12 8.03 -3.90
C GLY A 156 -0.83 9.39 -3.86
N ARG A 157 -0.51 10.26 -4.83
CA ARG A 157 -0.98 11.67 -4.90
C ARG A 157 -0.78 12.46 -3.60
N GLN A 158 0.28 12.14 -2.84
CA GLN A 158 0.62 12.81 -1.58
C GLN A 158 -0.54 12.87 -0.56
N GLY A 159 -1.38 11.83 -0.49
CA GLY A 159 -2.54 11.80 0.43
C GLY A 159 -3.80 12.50 -0.09
N MET A 160 -3.71 13.24 -1.20
CA MET A 160 -4.86 13.93 -1.79
C MET A 160 -5.76 12.99 -2.58
N ARG A 161 -7.07 13.19 -2.46
CA ARG A 161 -8.12 12.46 -3.19
C ARG A 161 -9.19 13.40 -3.69
N LYS A 162 -9.75 13.09 -4.85
CA LYS A 162 -10.95 13.77 -5.36
C LYS A 162 -12.18 13.07 -4.80
N VAL A 163 -13.11 13.84 -4.25
CA VAL A 163 -14.40 13.32 -3.78
C VAL A 163 -15.28 13.03 -4.99
N GLY A 164 -15.61 11.76 -5.21
CA GLY A 164 -16.54 11.32 -6.24
C GLY A 164 -17.99 11.28 -5.74
N ARG A 165 -18.94 11.10 -6.66
CA ARG A 165 -20.37 10.91 -6.30
C ARG A 165 -20.61 9.65 -5.47
N GLN A 166 -19.81 8.61 -5.71
CA GLN A 166 -19.90 7.34 -4.99
C GLN A 166 -19.02 7.28 -3.72
N GLY A 167 -18.28 8.35 -3.41
CA GLY A 167 -17.34 8.41 -2.29
C GLY A 167 -15.88 8.66 -2.69
N ILE A 168 -14.96 8.26 -1.82
CA ILE A 168 -13.51 8.43 -2.00
C ILE A 168 -12.86 7.06 -2.22
N SER A 169 -12.03 6.94 -3.26
CA SER A 169 -11.26 5.72 -3.53
C SER A 169 -9.87 5.78 -2.90
N VAL A 170 -9.53 4.77 -2.08
CA VAL A 170 -8.19 4.59 -1.49
C VAL A 170 -7.82 3.11 -1.57
N SER A 171 -6.70 2.79 -2.24
CA SER A 171 -6.15 1.44 -2.34
C SER A 171 -7.16 0.38 -2.82
N GLY A 172 -7.98 0.71 -3.82
CA GLY A 172 -9.00 -0.19 -4.36
C GLY A 172 -10.27 -0.32 -3.50
N ARG A 173 -10.35 0.37 -2.36
CA ARG A 173 -11.56 0.45 -1.52
C ARG A 173 -12.27 1.78 -1.74
N LEU A 174 -13.59 1.75 -1.68
CA LEU A 174 -14.45 2.94 -1.78
C LEU A 174 -15.03 3.27 -0.40
N TYR A 175 -14.85 4.50 0.04
CA TYR A 175 -15.28 4.98 1.35
C TYR A 175 -16.39 6.02 1.20
N VAL A 176 -17.40 5.92 2.07
CA VAL A 176 -18.64 6.69 1.99
C VAL A 176 -18.93 7.37 3.33
N ALA A 177 -19.45 8.59 3.25
CA ALA A 177 -20.01 9.35 4.36
C ALA A 177 -20.98 10.39 3.80
N ALA A 178 -21.98 10.79 4.59
CA ALA A 178 -23.01 11.71 4.14
C ALA A 178 -22.45 13.12 3.88
N GLU A 179 -21.50 13.54 4.69
CA GLU A 179 -20.82 14.84 4.70
C GLU A 179 -20.07 15.09 3.39
N LEU A 180 -19.57 14.02 2.75
CA LEU A 180 -18.87 14.09 1.46
C LEU A 180 -19.75 14.65 0.33
N SER A 181 -21.08 14.61 0.46
CA SER A 181 -22.02 15.19 -0.51
C SER A 181 -21.79 16.68 -0.78
N THR A 182 -21.32 17.41 0.24
CA THR A 182 -21.01 18.84 0.14
C THR A 182 -19.63 19.12 -0.47
N TRP A 183 -18.81 18.08 -0.64
CA TRP A 183 -17.44 18.14 -1.13
C TRP A 183 -17.25 17.50 -2.50
N ILE A 184 -18.32 17.01 -3.14
CA ILE A 184 -18.26 16.35 -4.45
C ILE A 184 -17.49 17.22 -5.47
N GLY A 185 -16.51 16.62 -6.13
CA GLY A 185 -15.65 17.25 -7.13
C GLY A 185 -14.44 17.99 -6.55
N ARG A 186 -14.40 18.25 -5.24
CA ARG A 186 -13.27 18.90 -4.55
C ARG A 186 -12.17 17.88 -4.23
N SER A 187 -10.97 18.40 -4.05
CA SER A 187 -9.84 17.63 -3.53
C SER A 187 -9.79 17.74 -2.01
N VAL A 188 -9.59 16.61 -1.34
CA VAL A 188 -9.48 16.46 0.12
C VAL A 188 -8.22 15.69 0.46
N TYR A 189 -7.67 15.91 1.65
CA TYR A 189 -6.59 15.12 2.20
C TYR A 189 -7.14 13.95 3.00
N VAL A 190 -6.56 12.77 2.83
CA VAL A 190 -7.06 11.55 3.46
C VAL A 190 -5.98 10.89 4.28
N CYS A 191 -6.32 10.59 5.53
CA CYS A 191 -5.51 9.83 6.47
C CYS A 191 -6.22 8.52 6.85
N PHE A 192 -5.44 7.49 7.17
CA PHE A 192 -5.97 6.19 7.59
C PHE A 192 -4.96 5.42 8.47
N ASP A 193 -5.48 4.51 9.28
CA ASP A 193 -4.68 3.53 9.99
C ASP A 193 -4.59 2.23 9.15
N PRO A 194 -3.39 1.74 8.78
CA PRO A 194 -3.25 0.48 8.07
C PRO A 194 -3.78 -0.74 8.84
N HIS A 195 -3.83 -0.68 10.18
CA HIS A 195 -4.36 -1.74 11.02
C HIS A 195 -5.89 -1.69 11.15
N GLU A 196 -6.51 -0.54 10.87
CA GLU A 196 -7.96 -0.36 10.85
C GLU A 196 -8.48 0.09 9.47
N PRO A 197 -8.44 -0.78 8.45
CA PRO A 197 -8.77 -0.43 7.07
C PRO A 197 -10.25 -0.10 6.81
N ARG A 198 -11.09 -0.15 7.84
CA ARG A 198 -12.53 0.07 7.73
C ARG A 198 -12.89 1.55 7.67
N LYS A 199 -12.01 2.43 8.17
CA LYS A 199 -12.26 3.87 8.25
C LYS A 199 -11.14 4.66 7.59
N ILE A 200 -11.52 5.80 7.03
CA ILE A 200 -10.61 6.87 6.67
C ILE A 200 -11.06 8.18 7.32
N TYR A 201 -10.12 9.10 7.46
CA TYR A 201 -10.34 10.42 8.00
C TYR A 201 -10.06 11.45 6.93
N VAL A 202 -11.03 12.32 6.69
CA VAL A 202 -11.05 13.25 5.55
C VAL A 202 -10.89 14.67 6.06
N TYR A 203 -9.98 15.40 5.41
CA TYR A 203 -9.61 16.77 5.76
C TYR A 203 -9.65 17.67 4.52
N GLY A 204 -9.98 18.95 4.71
CA GLY A 204 -9.99 19.95 3.64
C GLY A 204 -8.58 20.25 3.10
N SER A 205 -7.55 20.08 3.93
CA SER A 205 -6.15 20.34 3.55
C SER A 205 -5.14 19.40 4.23
N VAL A 206 -3.89 19.48 3.79
CA VAL A 206 -2.75 18.67 4.29
C VAL A 206 -2.35 19.07 5.72
N GLU A 207 -2.77 20.26 6.18
CA GLU A 207 -2.52 20.80 7.51
C GLU A 207 -3.44 20.20 8.58
N LEU A 208 -4.40 19.34 8.21
CA LEU A 208 -5.36 18.73 9.14
C LEU A 208 -6.16 19.74 9.99
N THR A 209 -6.31 20.98 9.53
CA THR A 209 -7.02 22.06 10.25
C THR A 209 -8.52 22.02 10.05
N GLU A 210 -8.98 21.54 8.89
CA GLU A 210 -10.39 21.44 8.55
C GLU A 210 -10.78 19.96 8.47
N PHE A 211 -11.22 19.40 9.59
CA PHE A 211 -11.80 18.07 9.61
C PHE A 211 -13.15 18.07 8.88
N VAL A 212 -13.29 17.19 7.89
CA VAL A 212 -14.51 17.06 7.09
C VAL A 212 -15.41 15.97 7.66
N CYS A 213 -14.91 14.73 7.73
CA CYS A 213 -15.65 13.58 8.26
C CYS A 213 -14.77 12.35 8.44
N GLU A 214 -15.29 11.37 9.17
CA GLU A 214 -14.86 9.97 9.03
C GLU A 214 -15.66 9.36 7.88
N ALA A 215 -15.03 8.52 7.06
CA ALA A 215 -15.73 7.77 6.02
C ALA A 215 -15.48 6.27 6.17
N ASP A 216 -16.56 5.51 6.12
CA ASP A 216 -16.53 4.06 6.30
C ASP A 216 -16.35 3.36 4.96
N TRP A 217 -15.63 2.24 4.97
CA TRP A 217 -15.50 1.39 3.80
C TRP A 217 -16.89 0.88 3.41
N ARG A 218 -17.30 1.18 2.17
CA ARG A 218 -18.64 0.93 1.65
C ARG A 218 -19.12 -0.51 1.81
N GLN A 219 -18.21 -1.48 1.74
CA GLN A 219 -18.52 -2.91 1.82
C GLN A 219 -18.31 -3.49 3.24
N ALA A 220 -18.02 -2.64 4.22
CA ALA A 220 -17.88 -3.10 5.60
C ALA A 220 -19.25 -3.50 6.18
N GLU A 221 -19.25 -4.50 7.05
CA GLU A 221 -20.44 -4.95 7.76
C GLU A 221 -21.08 -3.80 8.54
N GLY A 222 -22.42 -3.75 8.61
CA GLY A 222 -23.14 -2.72 9.39
C GLY A 222 -23.20 -1.31 8.78
N VAL A 223 -22.67 -1.10 7.57
CA VAL A 223 -22.82 0.17 6.85
C VAL A 223 -24.17 0.20 6.12
N ASP A 224 -25.08 1.08 6.56
CA ASP A 224 -26.36 1.31 5.88
C ASP A 224 -26.22 2.40 4.81
N LEU A 225 -26.03 1.95 3.56
CA LEU A 225 -25.89 2.84 2.41
C LEU A 225 -27.14 3.68 2.13
N ALA A 226 -28.34 3.16 2.43
CA ALA A 226 -29.58 3.88 2.20
C ALA A 226 -29.71 5.04 3.20
N ALA A 227 -29.38 4.81 4.47
CA ALA A 227 -29.34 5.85 5.50
C ALA A 227 -28.31 6.94 5.16
N ILE A 228 -27.09 6.55 4.75
CA ILE A 228 -26.03 7.49 4.34
C ILE A 228 -26.50 8.33 3.13
N ALA A 229 -27.12 7.71 2.13
CA ALA A 229 -27.62 8.43 0.96
C ALA A 229 -28.75 9.43 1.31
N LEU A 230 -29.66 9.05 2.21
CA LEU A 230 -30.73 9.93 2.69
C LEU A 230 -30.15 11.14 3.43
N GLN A 231 -29.19 10.92 4.33
CA GLN A 231 -28.50 11.99 5.05
C GLN A 231 -27.70 12.89 4.09
N ALA A 232 -26.99 12.30 3.12
CA ALA A 232 -26.26 13.02 2.09
C ALA A 232 -27.18 13.97 1.30
N ARG A 233 -28.35 13.47 0.87
CA ARG A 233 -29.35 14.29 0.17
C ARG A 233 -29.81 15.46 1.03
N HIS A 234 -30.09 15.21 2.31
CA HIS A 234 -30.51 16.26 3.24
C HIS A 234 -29.43 17.34 3.43
N LEU A 235 -28.17 16.94 3.68
CA LEU A 235 -27.05 17.88 3.83
C LEU A 235 -26.83 18.71 2.56
N TYR A 236 -26.92 18.07 1.39
CA TYR A 236 -26.81 18.77 0.11
C TYR A 236 -27.96 19.77 -0.11
N GLU A 237 -29.21 19.40 0.20
CA GLU A 237 -30.36 20.31 0.13
C GLU A 237 -30.19 21.53 1.05
N VAL A 238 -29.68 21.33 2.27
CA VAL A 238 -29.38 22.41 3.23
C VAL A 238 -28.30 23.35 2.68
N LEU A 239 -27.21 22.79 2.14
CA LEU A 239 -26.15 23.58 1.50
C LEU A 239 -26.68 24.39 0.31
N LEU A 240 -27.49 23.78 -0.56
CA LEU A 240 -28.08 24.49 -1.70
C LEU A 240 -28.97 25.66 -1.25
N ARG A 241 -29.77 25.46 -0.19
CA ARG A 241 -30.59 26.55 0.38
C ARG A 241 -29.72 27.68 0.91
N SER A 242 -28.64 27.38 1.65
CA SER A 242 -27.76 28.41 2.22
C SER A 242 -27.02 29.18 1.12
N VAL A 243 -26.47 28.49 0.11
CA VAL A 243 -25.81 29.12 -1.05
C VAL A 243 -26.78 30.01 -1.82
N ASN A 244 -28.02 29.56 -2.06
CA ASN A 244 -29.03 30.36 -2.75
C ASN A 244 -29.44 31.60 -1.93
N GLN A 245 -29.54 31.49 -0.61
CA GLN A 245 -29.78 32.64 0.26
C GLN A 245 -28.62 33.65 0.21
N ILE A 246 -27.37 33.19 0.26
CA ILE A 246 -26.17 34.03 0.12
C ILE A 246 -26.19 34.73 -1.24
N ARG A 247 -26.45 34.01 -2.34
CA ARG A 247 -26.57 34.60 -3.70
C ARG A 247 -27.68 35.64 -3.78
N LYS A 248 -28.85 35.39 -3.18
CA LYS A 248 -29.96 36.35 -3.14
C LYS A 248 -29.58 37.60 -2.34
N ARG A 249 -28.96 37.44 -1.17
CA ARG A 249 -28.47 38.56 -0.34
C ARG A 249 -27.38 39.36 -1.04
N GLY A 250 -26.42 38.70 -1.68
CA GLY A 250 -25.38 39.32 -2.49
C GLY A 250 -25.96 40.11 -3.66
N LYS A 251 -26.89 39.52 -4.43
CA LYS A 251 -27.62 40.24 -5.50
C LYS A 251 -28.43 41.43 -4.96
N ALA A 252 -29.07 41.28 -3.80
CA ALA A 252 -29.81 42.38 -3.17
C ALA A 252 -28.86 43.49 -2.68
N LEU A 253 -27.71 43.13 -2.12
CA LEU A 253 -26.66 44.08 -1.72
C LEU A 253 -26.09 44.81 -2.94
N LEU A 254 -25.75 44.10 -4.01
CA LEU A 254 -25.28 44.71 -5.27
C LEU A 254 -26.34 45.64 -5.87
N ARG A 255 -27.64 45.28 -5.83
CA ARG A 255 -28.73 46.18 -6.25
C ARG A 255 -28.84 47.41 -5.36
N LYS A 256 -28.70 47.27 -4.04
CA LYS A 256 -28.71 48.39 -3.09
C LYS A 256 -27.53 49.33 -3.30
N LEU A 257 -26.33 48.78 -3.55
CA LEU A 257 -25.13 49.54 -3.90
C LEU A 257 -25.26 50.23 -5.26
N ALA A 258 -25.91 49.60 -6.24
CA ALA A 258 -26.18 50.21 -7.54
C ALA A 258 -27.26 51.32 -7.47
N SER A 259 -28.23 51.20 -6.55
CA SER A 259 -29.27 52.22 -6.36
C SER A 259 -28.83 53.39 -5.47
N ASP A 260 -27.95 53.13 -4.52
CA ASP A 260 -27.37 54.13 -3.63
C ASP A 260 -25.93 53.72 -3.26
N PRO A 261 -24.93 54.20 -4.02
CA PRO A 261 -23.53 53.86 -3.78
C PRO A 261 -22.98 54.46 -2.47
N TYR A 262 -23.69 55.40 -1.85
CA TYR A 262 -23.34 56.00 -0.55
C TYR A 262 -24.04 55.33 0.64
N LEU A 263 -24.83 54.27 0.41
CA LEU A 263 -25.52 53.53 1.47
C LEU A 263 -24.55 52.86 2.48
N LEU A 264 -23.28 52.66 2.10
CA LEU A 264 -22.21 52.22 3.01
C LEU A 264 -21.47 53.38 3.71
N VAL A 265 -21.74 54.63 3.29
CA VAL A 265 -21.09 55.87 3.76
C VAL A 265 -21.97 56.63 4.77
N GLY A 266 -23.18 56.13 5.05
CA GLY A 266 -24.07 56.68 6.07
C GLY A 266 -23.66 56.32 7.49
N GLN A 267 -23.41 57.36 8.31
CA GLN A 267 -23.01 57.40 9.72
C GLN A 267 -21.52 57.22 10.07
N THR A 268 -20.62 57.13 9.10
CA THR A 268 -19.17 57.13 9.38
C THR A 268 -18.37 58.13 8.56
N ALA A 269 -18.99 59.02 7.77
CA ALA A 269 -18.25 60.03 7.00
C ALA A 269 -17.57 61.07 7.92
N GLU A 270 -18.29 61.58 8.93
CA GLU A 270 -17.70 62.52 9.91
C GLU A 270 -16.68 61.83 10.84
N SER A 271 -16.86 60.55 11.15
CA SER A 271 -15.89 59.77 11.93
C SER A 271 -14.66 59.33 11.12
N LEU A 272 -14.79 59.13 9.79
CA LEU A 272 -13.68 58.80 8.91
C LEU A 272 -12.83 60.02 8.58
N GLU A 273 -13.38 61.23 8.43
CA GLU A 273 -12.58 62.44 8.21
C GLU A 273 -11.62 62.72 9.38
N GLN A 274 -12.09 62.49 10.61
CA GLN A 274 -11.30 62.69 11.83
C GLN A 274 -10.19 61.64 12.00
N VAL A 275 -10.39 60.43 11.47
CA VAL A 275 -9.39 59.34 11.47
C VAL A 275 -8.44 59.45 10.26
N MET A 276 -8.95 59.81 9.09
CA MET A 276 -8.18 59.97 7.84
C MET A 276 -7.21 61.15 7.88
N GLN A 277 -7.51 62.22 8.62
CA GLN A 277 -6.54 63.31 8.85
C GLN A 277 -5.37 62.90 9.75
N SER A 278 -5.44 61.75 10.44
CA SER A 278 -4.41 61.35 11.41
C SER A 278 -3.45 60.24 10.94
N GLN A 279 -3.73 59.47 9.87
CA GLN A 279 -2.88 58.30 9.52
C GLN A 279 -2.70 57.93 8.03
N LEU A 280 -2.95 58.83 7.08
CA LEU A 280 -2.74 58.52 5.65
C LEU A 280 -1.42 59.05 5.10
N HIS A 281 -0.31 58.45 5.54
CA HIS A 281 0.87 58.35 4.68
C HIS A 281 1.40 56.91 4.71
N LEU A 282 1.38 56.29 3.52
CA LEU A 282 2.16 55.12 3.09
C LEU A 282 1.60 53.72 3.45
N TYR A 283 0.74 53.16 2.58
CA TYR A 283 0.68 51.71 2.41
C TYR A 283 0.50 51.28 0.93
N PRO A 284 1.56 50.78 0.26
CA PRO A 284 1.54 50.26 -1.11
C PRO A 284 0.65 49.02 -1.34
N ALA A 285 0.24 48.33 -0.27
CA ALA A 285 -0.54 47.10 -0.34
C ALA A 285 -1.95 47.28 -0.93
N ILE A 286 -2.54 48.47 -0.76
CA ILE A 286 -3.88 48.76 -1.27
C ILE A 286 -3.87 48.89 -2.80
N ASN A 287 -2.83 49.48 -3.40
CA ASN A 287 -2.71 49.59 -4.86
C ASN A 287 -2.52 48.23 -5.54
N GLY A 288 -1.88 47.27 -4.87
CA GLY A 288 -1.72 45.90 -5.39
C GLY A 288 -3.04 45.11 -5.41
N VAL A 289 -3.90 45.30 -4.41
CA VAL A 289 -5.22 44.67 -4.34
C VAL A 289 -6.15 45.25 -5.40
N THR A 290 -6.13 46.57 -5.60
CA THR A 290 -6.96 47.23 -6.62
C THR A 290 -6.58 46.82 -8.05
N ALA A 291 -5.29 46.63 -8.33
CA ALA A 291 -4.81 46.16 -9.64
C ALA A 291 -5.11 44.68 -9.92
N ALA A 292 -5.13 43.84 -8.87
CA ALA A 292 -5.49 42.42 -9.00
C ALA A 292 -7.00 42.23 -9.24
N ILE A 293 -7.83 43.09 -8.66
CA ILE A 293 -9.29 43.07 -8.85
C ILE A 293 -9.66 43.53 -10.26
N THR A 294 -9.02 44.59 -10.78
CA THR A 294 -9.31 45.11 -12.14
C THR A 294 -8.78 44.20 -13.25
N ALA A 295 -7.70 43.43 -13.01
CA ALA A 295 -7.18 42.45 -13.96
C ALA A 295 -8.06 41.19 -14.09
N SER A 296 -8.97 40.94 -13.15
CA SER A 296 -9.82 39.74 -13.11
C SER A 296 -11.20 39.92 -13.74
N GLU A 297 -11.52 41.08 -14.32
CA GLU A 297 -12.85 41.42 -14.85
C GLU A 297 -13.14 40.98 -16.31
N SER A 298 -12.38 40.07 -16.92
CA SER A 298 -12.65 39.64 -18.30
C SER A 298 -12.55 38.13 -18.53
N THR A 299 -13.62 37.41 -18.16
CA THR A 299 -14.42 36.54 -19.05
C THR A 299 -15.58 35.93 -18.23
N PRO A 300 -16.82 35.92 -18.74
CA PRO A 300 -17.92 35.25 -18.06
C PRO A 300 -17.75 33.75 -18.22
N GLU A 301 -17.33 33.05 -17.17
CA GLU A 301 -17.61 31.61 -17.07
C GLU A 301 -19.13 31.43 -16.95
N GLU A 302 -19.74 30.86 -17.98
CA GLU A 302 -21.11 30.36 -17.94
C GLU A 302 -21.24 29.39 -16.76
N THR A 303 -21.84 29.85 -15.66
CA THR A 303 -22.36 28.93 -14.66
C THR A 303 -23.50 28.16 -15.30
N ALA A 304 -23.20 26.95 -15.80
CA ALA A 304 -24.19 26.02 -16.30
C ALA A 304 -25.27 25.83 -15.23
N THR A 305 -26.47 26.33 -15.51
CA THR A 305 -27.67 25.95 -14.76
C THR A 305 -27.91 24.48 -15.06
N ILE A 306 -27.47 23.61 -14.15
CA ILE A 306 -27.69 22.16 -14.26
C ILE A 306 -29.19 21.92 -14.07
N ASP A 307 -29.86 21.59 -15.16
CA ASP A 307 -31.23 21.09 -15.14
C ASP A 307 -31.27 19.75 -14.37
N LEU A 308 -32.12 19.69 -13.34
CA LEU A 308 -32.23 18.54 -12.43
C LEU A 308 -32.71 17.27 -13.15
N GLU A 309 -33.53 17.43 -14.19
CA GLU A 309 -33.98 16.31 -15.02
C GLU A 309 -32.83 15.76 -15.86
N THR A 310 -32.07 16.65 -16.51
CA THR A 310 -30.86 16.28 -17.25
C THR A 310 -29.81 15.62 -16.33
N TYR A 311 -29.65 16.11 -15.10
CA TYR A 311 -28.74 15.52 -14.10
C TYR A 311 -29.13 14.12 -13.65
N HIS A 312 -30.42 13.86 -13.43
CA HIS A 312 -30.91 12.52 -13.06
C HIS A 312 -30.75 11.53 -14.22
N GLN A 313 -31.01 11.95 -15.46
CA GLN A 313 -30.77 11.12 -16.65
C GLN A 313 -29.28 10.79 -16.82
N GLU A 314 -28.41 11.77 -16.57
CA GLU A 314 -26.96 11.56 -16.64
C GLU A 314 -26.44 10.68 -15.49
N LEU A 315 -27.04 10.77 -14.29
CA LEU A 315 -26.78 9.84 -13.19
C LEU A 315 -27.15 8.40 -13.55
N GLN A 316 -28.35 8.17 -14.08
CA GLN A 316 -28.78 6.83 -14.50
C GLN A 316 -27.87 6.27 -15.59
N ARG A 317 -27.45 7.11 -16.54
CA ARG A 317 -26.48 6.73 -17.57
C ARG A 317 -25.13 6.34 -16.96
N LEU A 318 -24.59 7.15 -16.06
CA LEU A 318 -23.29 6.89 -15.41
C LEU A 318 -23.35 5.66 -14.48
N GLU A 319 -24.47 5.41 -13.82
CA GLU A 319 -24.71 4.20 -13.03
C GLU A 319 -24.76 2.97 -13.92
N ALA A 320 -25.45 3.03 -15.06
CA ALA A 320 -25.48 1.96 -16.05
C ALA A 320 -24.08 1.70 -16.64
N GLU A 321 -23.32 2.75 -16.98
CA GLU A 321 -21.93 2.64 -17.45
C GLU A 321 -21.02 2.03 -16.37
N SER A 322 -21.17 2.43 -15.10
CA SER A 322 -20.41 1.87 -13.98
C SER A 322 -20.75 0.40 -13.71
N GLN A 323 -22.03 0.00 -13.84
CA GLN A 323 -22.45 -1.39 -13.71
C GLN A 323 -21.90 -2.24 -14.86
N GLN A 324 -21.93 -1.71 -16.10
CA GLN A 324 -21.32 -2.37 -17.26
C GLN A 324 -19.82 -2.55 -17.09
N GLN A 325 -19.11 -1.54 -16.58
CA GLN A 325 -17.67 -1.64 -16.30
C GLN A 325 -17.36 -2.68 -15.22
N ALA A 326 -18.16 -2.76 -14.15
CA ALA A 326 -18.00 -3.75 -13.10
C ALA A 326 -18.20 -5.18 -13.65
N LEU A 327 -19.25 -5.39 -14.45
CA LEU A 327 -19.51 -6.66 -15.15
C LEU A 327 -18.35 -7.03 -16.08
N GLN A 328 -17.82 -6.07 -16.85
CA GLN A 328 -16.67 -6.29 -17.73
C GLN A 328 -15.42 -6.68 -16.94
N GLN A 329 -15.13 -6.02 -15.82
CA GLN A 329 -13.99 -6.35 -14.94
C GLN A 329 -14.13 -7.73 -14.31
N GLU A 330 -15.34 -8.10 -13.86
CA GLU A 330 -15.61 -9.42 -13.31
C GLU A 330 -15.45 -10.51 -14.38
N GLN A 331 -15.96 -10.28 -15.60
CA GLN A 331 -15.75 -11.16 -16.75
C GLN A 331 -14.27 -11.29 -17.13
N GLN A 332 -13.50 -10.19 -17.10
CA GLN A 332 -12.06 -10.22 -17.34
C GLN A 332 -11.33 -11.05 -16.29
N ARG A 333 -11.67 -10.88 -15.00
CA ARG A 333 -11.08 -11.64 -13.90
C ARG A 333 -11.36 -13.14 -14.01
N LEU A 334 -12.61 -13.51 -14.28
CA LEU A 334 -13.00 -14.92 -14.47
C LEU A 334 -12.25 -15.54 -15.66
N ARG A 335 -12.14 -14.80 -16.77
CA ARG A 335 -11.38 -15.23 -17.95
C ARG A 335 -9.89 -15.41 -17.65
N GLN A 336 -9.28 -14.49 -16.89
CA GLN A 336 -7.89 -14.61 -16.50
C GLN A 336 -7.66 -15.85 -15.63
N GLN A 337 -8.51 -16.07 -14.63
CA GLN A 337 -8.44 -17.25 -13.76
C GLN A 337 -8.59 -18.55 -14.57
N GLN A 338 -9.47 -18.57 -15.58
CA GLN A 338 -9.64 -19.71 -16.48
C GLN A 338 -8.38 -19.97 -17.32
N LEU A 339 -7.74 -18.92 -17.85
CA LEU A 339 -6.50 -19.05 -18.62
C LEU A 339 -5.34 -19.55 -17.76
N GLU A 340 -5.19 -19.04 -16.54
CA GLU A 340 -4.18 -19.49 -15.58
C GLU A 340 -4.33 -20.99 -15.29
N GLN A 341 -5.56 -21.46 -15.06
CA GLN A 341 -5.83 -22.90 -14.87
C GLN A 341 -5.46 -23.74 -16.09
N LEU A 342 -5.70 -23.25 -17.31
CA LEU A 342 -5.33 -23.97 -18.53
C LEU A 342 -3.81 -24.05 -18.70
N VAL A 343 -3.10 -22.96 -18.39
CA VAL A 343 -1.64 -22.92 -18.41
C VAL A 343 -1.05 -23.88 -17.38
N ASP A 344 -1.54 -23.86 -16.14
CA ASP A 344 -1.09 -24.76 -15.08
C ASP A 344 -1.24 -26.23 -15.50
N ARG A 345 -2.38 -26.59 -16.10
CA ARG A 345 -2.62 -27.95 -16.60
C ARG A 345 -1.70 -28.34 -17.74
N TRP A 346 -1.45 -27.42 -18.67
CA TRP A 346 -0.52 -27.65 -19.78
C TRP A 346 0.92 -27.83 -19.28
N GLN A 347 1.38 -26.99 -18.34
CA GLN A 347 2.69 -27.11 -17.71
C GLN A 347 2.85 -28.44 -16.95
N GLN A 348 1.78 -28.93 -16.32
CA GLN A 348 1.72 -30.24 -15.68
C GLN A 348 1.57 -31.41 -16.69
N ARG A 349 1.66 -31.15 -18.00
CA ARG A 349 1.49 -32.11 -19.10
C ARG A 349 0.19 -32.91 -19.03
N GLN A 350 -0.89 -32.28 -18.55
CA GLN A 350 -2.20 -32.89 -18.51
C GLN A 350 -2.93 -32.71 -19.84
N ALA A 351 -3.89 -33.59 -20.12
CA ALA A 351 -4.80 -33.41 -21.24
C ALA A 351 -5.63 -32.13 -21.05
N CYS A 352 -5.93 -31.44 -22.16
CA CYS A 352 -6.82 -30.28 -22.16
C CYS A 352 -8.19 -30.67 -21.59
N PRO A 353 -8.80 -29.86 -20.69
CA PRO A 353 -10.17 -30.10 -20.25
C PRO A 353 -11.13 -30.21 -21.44
N GLY A 354 -12.22 -30.94 -21.24
CA GLY A 354 -13.34 -30.95 -22.19
C GLY A 354 -14.06 -29.61 -22.20
N LEU A 355 -13.47 -28.61 -22.85
CA LEU A 355 -14.09 -27.31 -23.11
C LEU A 355 -15.13 -27.43 -24.22
N GLU A 356 -16.24 -26.70 -24.10
CA GLU A 356 -17.21 -26.58 -25.19
C GLU A 356 -16.56 -25.91 -26.42
N VAL A 357 -17.06 -26.21 -27.62
CA VAL A 357 -16.48 -25.70 -28.88
C VAL A 357 -16.47 -24.17 -28.91
N SER A 358 -17.58 -23.54 -28.51
CA SER A 358 -17.74 -22.08 -28.43
C SER A 358 -16.75 -21.43 -27.44
N GLU A 359 -16.55 -22.07 -26.28
CA GLU A 359 -15.65 -21.59 -25.24
C GLU A 359 -14.19 -21.65 -25.71
N ARG A 360 -13.81 -22.76 -26.36
CA ARG A 360 -12.48 -22.92 -26.94
C ARG A 360 -12.20 -21.88 -28.02
N GLU A 361 -13.15 -21.62 -28.91
CA GLU A 361 -13.03 -20.59 -29.95
C GLU A 361 -12.87 -19.19 -29.36
N MET A 362 -13.66 -18.84 -28.34
CA MET A 362 -13.53 -17.54 -27.65
C MET A 362 -12.16 -17.36 -27.01
N ILE A 363 -11.63 -18.40 -26.35
CA ILE A 363 -10.29 -18.35 -25.74
C ILE A 363 -9.21 -18.16 -26.82
N LEU A 364 -9.26 -18.94 -27.91
CA LEU A 364 -8.31 -18.82 -29.01
C LEU A 364 -8.37 -17.44 -29.70
N GLN A 365 -9.57 -16.87 -29.87
CA GLN A 365 -9.73 -15.52 -30.41
C GLN A 365 -9.09 -14.47 -29.49
N TYR A 366 -9.32 -14.58 -28.19
CA TYR A 366 -8.73 -13.67 -27.21
C TYR A 366 -7.19 -13.75 -27.19
N LEU A 367 -6.64 -14.97 -27.18
CA LEU A 367 -5.19 -15.19 -27.20
C LEU A 367 -4.50 -14.64 -28.47
N ASN A 368 -5.24 -14.53 -29.58
CA ASN A 368 -4.77 -13.92 -30.81
C ASN A 368 -4.85 -12.39 -30.83
N ALA A 369 -5.67 -11.78 -29.96
CA ALA A 369 -5.78 -10.34 -29.81
C ALA A 369 -4.56 -9.75 -29.05
N ALA A 370 -4.34 -8.44 -29.17
CA ALA A 370 -3.18 -7.76 -28.57
C ALA A 370 -3.04 -8.02 -27.06
N GLU A 371 -4.16 -8.01 -26.33
CA GLU A 371 -4.20 -8.25 -24.89
C GLU A 371 -3.86 -9.71 -24.53
N GLY A 372 -4.44 -10.68 -25.24
CA GLY A 372 -4.18 -12.10 -24.99
C GLY A 372 -2.77 -12.55 -25.40
N ARG A 373 -2.17 -11.91 -26.42
CA ARG A 373 -0.76 -12.13 -26.75
C ARG A 373 0.17 -11.69 -25.62
N GLY A 374 -0.13 -10.56 -24.98
CA GLY A 374 0.62 -10.10 -23.81
C GLY A 374 0.58 -11.10 -22.66
N PHE A 375 -0.56 -11.76 -22.44
CA PHE A 375 -0.69 -12.85 -21.48
C PHE A 375 0.17 -14.06 -21.87
N LEU A 376 0.14 -14.53 -23.13
CA LEU A 376 0.93 -15.68 -23.59
C LEU A 376 2.43 -15.46 -23.42
N ILE A 377 2.93 -14.28 -23.79
CA ILE A 377 4.34 -13.90 -23.65
C ILE A 377 4.76 -13.91 -22.17
N ALA A 378 3.85 -13.57 -21.26
CA ALA A 378 4.16 -13.55 -19.83
C ALA A 378 4.22 -14.96 -19.20
N VAL A 379 3.53 -15.94 -19.77
CA VAL A 379 3.38 -17.29 -19.19
C VAL A 379 4.16 -18.38 -19.92
N THR A 380 4.81 -18.07 -21.04
CA THR A 380 5.63 -18.99 -21.84
C THR A 380 7.05 -18.44 -22.00
N ALA A 381 8.05 -19.31 -22.05
CA ALA A 381 9.46 -18.92 -22.10
C ALA A 381 9.97 -18.65 -23.52
N SER A 382 9.22 -19.05 -24.55
CA SER A 382 9.60 -18.87 -25.95
C SER A 382 8.41 -18.93 -26.91
N THR A 383 8.57 -18.36 -28.10
CA THR A 383 7.58 -18.47 -29.19
C THR A 383 7.28 -19.92 -29.60
N HIS A 384 8.18 -20.86 -29.31
CA HIS A 384 7.93 -22.28 -29.54
C HIS A 384 6.93 -22.85 -28.52
N GLU A 385 7.05 -22.47 -27.25
CA GLU A 385 6.09 -22.85 -26.20
C GLU A 385 4.71 -22.23 -26.42
N GLU A 386 4.65 -20.99 -26.92
CA GLU A 386 3.39 -20.36 -27.32
C GLU A 386 2.64 -21.21 -28.37
N GLN A 387 3.36 -21.68 -29.40
CA GLN A 387 2.79 -22.52 -30.45
C GLN A 387 2.33 -23.88 -29.91
N GLN A 388 3.11 -24.50 -29.02
CA GLN A 388 2.74 -25.78 -28.40
C GLN A 388 1.49 -25.65 -27.52
N PHE A 389 1.38 -24.58 -26.73
CA PHE A 389 0.19 -24.32 -25.91
C PHE A 389 -1.05 -24.11 -26.79
N LEU A 390 -0.95 -23.34 -27.88
CA LEU A 390 -2.06 -23.12 -28.81
C LEU A 390 -2.48 -24.42 -29.52
N GLN A 391 -1.53 -25.28 -29.88
CA GLN A 391 -1.81 -26.59 -30.48
C GLN A 391 -2.42 -27.58 -29.48
N TRP A 392 -2.02 -27.53 -28.21
CA TRP A 392 -2.66 -28.30 -27.13
C TRP A 392 -4.09 -27.82 -26.87
N LEU A 393 -4.31 -26.51 -26.84
CA LEU A 393 -5.63 -25.91 -26.61
C LEU A 393 -6.58 -26.14 -27.79
N SER A 394 -6.09 -26.12 -29.03
CA SER A 394 -6.87 -26.42 -30.24
C SER A 394 -7.24 -27.91 -30.36
N GLY A 395 -6.60 -28.78 -29.56
CA GLY A 395 -6.77 -30.23 -29.61
C GLY A 395 -5.98 -30.89 -30.75
N GLN A 396 -5.03 -30.18 -31.37
CA GLN A 396 -4.12 -30.73 -32.38
C GLN A 396 -3.01 -31.57 -31.76
N ILE A 397 -2.62 -31.28 -30.51
CA ILE A 397 -1.72 -32.13 -29.70
C ILE A 397 -2.54 -32.82 -28.62
N VAL A 398 -2.66 -34.14 -28.69
CA VAL A 398 -3.05 -34.96 -27.55
C VAL A 398 -1.79 -35.19 -26.73
N MET A 399 -1.59 -34.43 -25.65
CA MET A 399 -0.59 -34.81 -24.66
C MET A 399 -1.12 -36.03 -23.93
N THR A 400 -0.80 -37.21 -24.46
CA THR A 400 -0.96 -38.46 -23.73
C THR A 400 -0.03 -38.41 -22.53
N SER A 401 -0.54 -38.74 -21.35
CA SER A 401 0.31 -39.12 -20.22
C SER A 401 0.98 -40.46 -20.54
N ALA A 402 1.88 -40.47 -21.52
CA ALA A 402 2.88 -41.52 -21.55
C ALA A 402 3.83 -41.18 -20.39
N ILE A 403 3.62 -41.86 -19.26
CA ILE A 403 4.68 -42.01 -18.27
C ILE A 403 5.82 -42.69 -19.04
N VAL A 404 6.73 -41.91 -19.60
CA VAL A 404 7.96 -42.45 -20.17
C VAL A 404 8.71 -42.98 -18.97
N ASN A 405 8.67 -44.29 -18.79
CA ASN A 405 9.45 -44.95 -17.76
C ASN A 405 10.92 -44.81 -18.18
N TYR A 406 11.56 -43.71 -17.76
CA TYR A 406 12.92 -43.34 -18.14
C TYR A 406 13.91 -44.45 -17.81
N ARG A 407 13.64 -45.23 -16.76
CA ARG A 407 14.43 -46.41 -16.41
C ARG A 407 14.29 -47.52 -17.45
N ALA A 408 13.06 -47.88 -17.83
CA ALA A 408 12.83 -48.89 -18.87
C ALA A 408 13.40 -48.44 -20.23
N LEU A 409 13.26 -47.16 -20.56
CA LEU A 409 13.83 -46.58 -21.79
C LEU A 409 15.36 -46.62 -21.77
N LEU A 410 15.98 -46.33 -20.62
CA LEU A 410 17.43 -46.41 -20.45
C LEU A 410 17.93 -47.85 -20.58
N GLU A 411 17.24 -48.81 -19.95
CA GLU A 411 17.56 -50.23 -20.03
C GLU A 411 17.50 -50.77 -21.46
N THR A 412 16.41 -50.48 -22.20
CA THR A 412 16.30 -50.89 -23.60
C THR A 412 17.34 -50.21 -24.49
N THR A 413 17.63 -48.93 -24.25
CA THR A 413 18.64 -48.19 -25.03
C THR A 413 20.05 -48.71 -24.78
N ILE A 414 20.39 -49.11 -23.55
CA ILE A 414 21.68 -49.75 -23.24
C ILE A 414 21.81 -51.09 -23.96
N VAL A 415 20.73 -51.89 -24.01
CA VAL A 415 20.71 -53.14 -24.78
C VAL A 415 20.93 -52.86 -26.26
N HIS A 416 20.19 -51.91 -26.83
CA HIS A 416 20.32 -51.53 -28.25
C HIS A 416 21.72 -51.01 -28.57
N TRP A 417 22.33 -50.23 -27.68
CA TRP A 417 23.72 -49.77 -27.84
C TRP A 417 24.71 -50.94 -27.86
N ARG A 418 24.60 -51.88 -26.92
CA ARG A 418 25.45 -53.09 -26.86
C ARG A 418 25.26 -53.99 -28.08
N THR A 419 24.06 -54.05 -28.64
CA THR A 419 23.75 -54.83 -29.85
C THR A 419 23.86 -54.04 -31.15
N GLN A 420 24.36 -52.79 -31.11
CA GLN A 420 24.51 -51.90 -32.26
C GLN A 420 23.23 -51.65 -33.08
N GLN A 421 22.08 -51.60 -32.41
CA GLN A 421 20.80 -51.28 -33.03
C GLN A 421 20.52 -49.77 -33.02
N ALA A 422 19.78 -49.30 -34.03
CA ALA A 422 19.38 -47.90 -34.12
C ALA A 422 18.35 -47.56 -33.02
N VAL A 423 18.50 -46.37 -32.45
CA VAL A 423 17.57 -45.80 -31.45
C VAL A 423 17.10 -44.43 -31.96
N PRO A 424 15.80 -44.10 -31.84
CA PRO A 424 15.29 -42.79 -32.25
C PRO A 424 16.06 -41.63 -31.62
N LEU A 425 16.27 -40.56 -32.40
CA LEU A 425 16.97 -39.36 -31.93
C LEU A 425 16.25 -38.70 -30.75
N GLU A 426 14.92 -38.73 -30.72
CA GLU A 426 14.10 -38.19 -29.63
C GLU A 426 14.34 -38.92 -28.30
N ASP A 427 14.49 -40.24 -28.34
CA ASP A 427 14.81 -41.07 -27.17
C ASP A 427 16.23 -40.79 -26.66
N LYS A 428 17.19 -40.61 -27.56
CA LYS A 428 18.57 -40.22 -27.19
C LYS A 428 18.60 -38.87 -26.48
N HIS A 429 17.90 -37.86 -26.99
CA HIS A 429 17.81 -36.53 -26.37
C HIS A 429 17.13 -36.59 -25.00
N THR A 430 16.05 -37.37 -24.91
CA THR A 430 15.31 -37.58 -23.66
C THR A 430 16.21 -38.21 -22.59
N LEU A 431 16.99 -39.24 -22.94
CA LEU A 431 17.92 -39.87 -22.02
C LEU A 431 19.10 -38.98 -21.64
N LEU A 432 19.60 -38.14 -22.55
CA LEU A 432 20.66 -37.15 -22.24
C LEU A 432 20.25 -36.15 -21.17
N HIS A 433 18.97 -35.76 -21.13
CA HIS A 433 18.44 -34.93 -20.05
C HIS A 433 18.31 -35.75 -18.75
N TYR A 434 17.76 -36.96 -18.84
CA TYR A 434 17.53 -37.81 -17.67
C TYR A 434 18.82 -38.19 -16.93
N ILE A 435 19.90 -38.55 -17.64
CA ILE A 435 21.18 -38.93 -17.02
C ILE A 435 22.00 -37.75 -16.46
N ARG A 436 21.56 -36.49 -16.68
CA ARG A 436 22.15 -35.31 -16.01
C ARG A 436 21.60 -35.12 -14.60
N GLU A 437 20.40 -35.63 -14.34
CA GLU A 437 19.82 -35.59 -13.01
C GLU A 437 20.46 -36.67 -12.11
N PRO A 438 20.60 -36.42 -10.79
CA PRO A 438 21.28 -37.34 -9.87
C PRO A 438 20.68 -38.75 -9.85
N GLU A 439 19.35 -38.85 -10.00
CA GLU A 439 18.61 -40.11 -10.05
C GLU A 439 18.96 -40.90 -11.32
N GLY A 440 18.84 -40.29 -12.51
CA GLY A 440 19.14 -40.95 -13.77
C GLY A 440 20.63 -41.32 -13.89
N PHE A 441 21.52 -40.48 -13.38
CA PHE A 441 22.95 -40.78 -13.31
C PHE A 441 23.25 -41.96 -12.38
N GLY A 442 22.58 -42.05 -11.23
CA GLY A 442 22.69 -43.18 -10.32
C GLY A 442 22.23 -44.49 -10.94
N VAL A 443 21.11 -44.46 -11.70
CA VAL A 443 20.61 -45.63 -12.43
C VAL A 443 21.56 -46.07 -13.55
N LEU A 444 22.14 -45.12 -14.30
CA LEU A 444 23.12 -45.43 -15.36
C LEU A 444 24.33 -46.19 -14.80
N ARG A 445 24.86 -45.74 -13.66
CA ARG A 445 26.00 -46.37 -12.96
C ARG A 445 25.69 -47.74 -12.36
N ALA A 446 24.41 -48.05 -12.15
CA ALA A 446 24.01 -49.40 -11.75
C ALA A 446 24.10 -50.41 -12.92
N TYR A 447 24.04 -49.94 -14.18
CA TYR A 447 24.02 -50.80 -15.36
C TYR A 447 25.36 -50.86 -16.12
N LEU A 448 26.22 -49.84 -15.98
CA LEU A 448 27.47 -49.67 -16.72
C LEU A 448 28.65 -49.44 -15.76
N ASN A 449 29.84 -49.94 -16.14
CA ASN A 449 31.09 -49.58 -15.46
C ASN A 449 31.63 -48.22 -15.96
N ASP A 450 32.62 -47.64 -15.29
CA ASP A 450 33.15 -46.29 -15.58
C ASP A 450 33.62 -46.10 -17.04
N THR A 451 34.09 -47.16 -17.69
CA THR A 451 34.53 -47.12 -19.10
C THR A 451 33.33 -47.15 -20.04
N GLU A 452 32.40 -48.09 -19.82
CA GLU A 452 31.16 -48.20 -20.60
C GLU A 452 30.26 -46.97 -20.45
N GLU A 453 30.23 -46.36 -19.26
CA GLU A 453 29.48 -45.13 -18.99
C GLU A 453 29.92 -44.00 -19.93
N ARG A 454 31.24 -43.81 -20.10
CA ARG A 454 31.81 -42.77 -20.96
C ARG A 454 31.52 -43.05 -22.43
N GLU A 455 31.70 -44.30 -22.87
CA GLU A 455 31.45 -44.68 -24.26
C GLU A 455 29.96 -44.56 -24.63
N PHE A 456 29.06 -44.97 -23.73
CA PHE A 456 27.62 -44.82 -23.92
C PHE A 456 27.19 -43.34 -23.97
N GLN A 457 27.72 -42.50 -23.09
CA GLN A 457 27.45 -41.05 -23.11
C GLN A 457 27.99 -40.38 -24.38
N ILE A 458 29.12 -40.83 -24.91
CA ILE A 458 29.64 -40.36 -26.19
C ILE A 458 28.69 -40.79 -27.32
N TRP A 459 28.25 -42.05 -27.34
CA TRP A 459 27.33 -42.58 -28.35
C TRP A 459 25.93 -41.94 -28.32
N LEU A 460 25.43 -41.57 -27.14
CA LEU A 460 24.18 -40.80 -27.01
C LEU A 460 24.29 -39.40 -27.64
N LYS A 461 25.47 -38.77 -27.57
CA LYS A 461 25.77 -37.46 -28.15
C LYS A 461 26.11 -37.50 -29.65
N GLN A 462 26.32 -38.69 -30.21
CA GLN A 462 26.57 -38.86 -31.64
C GLN A 462 25.25 -38.87 -32.41
N GLU A 463 25.08 -37.88 -33.29
CA GLU A 463 24.07 -37.92 -34.34
C GLU A 463 24.47 -38.97 -35.40
N PRO A 464 23.51 -39.71 -35.99
CA PRO A 464 23.82 -40.67 -37.04
C PRO A 464 24.51 -39.95 -38.21
N ARG A 465 25.65 -40.49 -38.67
CA ARG A 465 26.21 -40.08 -39.97
C ARG A 465 25.20 -40.49 -41.05
N SER A 466 24.81 -39.51 -41.87
CA SER A 466 23.88 -39.62 -43.01
C SER A 466 24.11 -40.84 -43.88
#